data_AF-A0A1M7NE25-F1
#
_entry.id   AF-A0A1M7NE25-F1
#
_cell.length_a   1.000
_cell.length_b   1.000
_cell.length_c   1.000
_cell.angle_alpha   90.00
_cell.angle_beta   90.00
_cell.angle_gamma   90.00
#
_symmetry.space_group_name_H-M   'P 1'
#
loop_
_entity.id
_entity.type
_entity.pdbx_description
1 polymer ?
#
loop_
_entity_poly.entity_id
_entity_poly.type
_entity_poly.pdbx_seq_one_letter_code
_entity_poly.pdbx_strand_id
1 'polypeptide(L)'
;MSGVKKATVTQNLNRTLKTVEEALAQCASMANSTGKIGQSEFENKKRNAQTVHNNVIRKLPEELAQFLRNETAQWESLLHRHDESYDKAGTSANQANQYDATFQQHYDTARRKLSSINSSANNLKRLISGRSGYLDSENYQALELGRQARQILAELQPDVELSRKAQDSRRQAFNKLSESESLAQAAQREYDRLVNLARDRQEKKRIAEENERNAKMLDADLKSLRKEIESKNYKKFSNGRYSESLKRELDSLKDLVVGGAYTEAIPRSQKIKEELIIISAEIDANEQAWTAAKNAAEKALADAKAEMALTNRNDVELYSGLDKSSVDKFYSNIDKASRLIASESFDAATSQIADVLSNLRSAVEKTVENKRLAEQREEIAQSIMQALYDCDYDTPSYYQKEEGNELSDLCVVAAAPGGVGDMKLRIALDGNVSFEVANIPEGHEKLCIESVRKMQEKLAEDEINFNVTDWGRAENQNKVHLDVKQRTQETQITRQRQG
;
A
#
# COMPACT_ATOMS: atom_id res chain seq x y z
N MET A 1 -45.41 128.50 -10.48
CA MET A 1 -44.55 127.40 -9.98
C MET A 1 -44.43 126.35 -11.09
N SER A 2 -43.22 125.93 -11.47
CA SER A 2 -43.01 124.90 -12.49
C SER A 2 -42.89 123.53 -11.84
N GLY A 3 -43.89 122.68 -11.97
CA GLY A 3 -43.80 121.29 -11.52
C GLY A 3 -43.20 120.37 -12.58
N VAL A 4 -42.96 119.11 -12.22
CA VAL A 4 -42.39 118.09 -13.10
C VAL A 4 -43.41 117.63 -14.14
N LYS A 5 -43.04 117.71 -15.42
CA LYS A 5 -43.89 117.28 -16.55
C LYS A 5 -43.94 115.75 -16.64
N LYS A 6 -45.07 115.21 -17.10
CA LYS A 6 -45.30 113.78 -17.38
C LYS A 6 -44.16 113.10 -18.16
N ALA A 7 -43.58 113.77 -19.15
CA ALA A 7 -42.47 113.22 -19.93
C ALA A 7 -41.25 112.85 -19.06
N THR A 8 -40.92 113.70 -18.08
CA THR A 8 -39.82 113.49 -17.14
C THR A 8 -40.11 112.33 -16.18
N VAL A 9 -41.35 112.23 -15.67
CA VAL A 9 -41.77 111.11 -14.81
C VAL A 9 -41.72 109.79 -15.56
N THR A 10 -42.23 109.75 -16.79
CA THR A 10 -42.17 108.57 -17.67
C THR A 10 -40.72 108.15 -17.96
N GLN A 11 -39.82 109.11 -18.20
CA GLN A 11 -38.40 108.83 -18.42
C GLN A 11 -37.74 108.23 -17.17
N ASN A 12 -38.00 108.80 -15.98
CA ASN A 12 -37.47 108.28 -14.72
C ASN A 12 -38.04 106.89 -14.40
N LEU A 13 -39.33 106.67 -14.66
CA LEU A 13 -39.97 105.38 -14.46
C LEU A 13 -39.44 104.29 -15.41
N ASN A 14 -39.19 104.63 -16.68
CA ASN A 14 -38.57 103.71 -17.63
C ASN A 14 -37.12 103.36 -17.22
N ARG A 15 -36.37 104.32 -16.66
CA ARG A 15 -35.05 104.04 -16.08
C ARG A 15 -35.13 103.11 -14.86
N THR A 16 -36.11 103.30 -14.00
CA THR A 16 -36.38 102.42 -12.85
C THR A 16 -36.75 101.00 -13.30
N LEU A 17 -37.67 100.86 -14.26
CA LEU A 17 -38.05 99.56 -14.81
C LEU A 17 -36.86 98.84 -15.46
N LYS A 18 -36.03 99.56 -16.24
CA LYS A 18 -34.80 99.00 -16.80
C LYS A 18 -33.82 98.53 -15.72
N THR A 19 -33.65 99.31 -14.66
CA THR A 19 -32.80 98.92 -13.51
C THR A 19 -33.33 97.65 -12.83
N VAL A 20 -34.65 97.53 -12.69
CA VAL A 20 -35.30 96.34 -12.12
C VAL A 20 -35.16 95.12 -13.03
N GLU A 21 -35.29 95.29 -14.35
CA GLU A 21 -35.06 94.23 -15.33
C GLU A 21 -33.61 93.75 -15.32
N GLU A 22 -32.63 94.68 -15.30
CA GLU A 22 -31.21 94.36 -15.15
C GLU A 22 -30.94 93.61 -13.83
N ALA A 23 -31.57 94.02 -12.73
CA ALA A 23 -31.45 93.36 -11.45
C ALA A 23 -32.04 91.93 -11.45
N LEU A 24 -33.21 91.75 -12.06
CA LEU A 24 -33.83 90.44 -12.19
C LEU A 24 -33.03 89.52 -13.12
N ALA A 25 -32.43 90.06 -14.18
CA ALA A 25 -31.54 89.32 -15.07
C ALA A 25 -30.24 88.91 -14.36
N GLN A 26 -29.66 89.80 -13.54
CA GLN A 26 -28.50 89.50 -12.72
C GLN A 26 -28.81 88.41 -11.69
N CYS A 27 -29.95 88.49 -11.02
CA CYS A 27 -30.48 87.42 -10.16
C CYS A 27 -30.59 86.08 -10.91
N ALA A 28 -31.22 86.06 -12.09
CA ALA A 28 -31.37 84.84 -12.87
C ALA A 28 -30.02 84.25 -13.33
N SER A 29 -29.07 85.12 -13.72
CA SER A 29 -27.71 84.71 -14.07
C SER A 29 -26.97 84.09 -12.87
N MET A 30 -27.11 84.68 -11.68
CA MET A 30 -26.54 84.16 -10.45
C MET A 30 -27.10 82.78 -10.09
N ALA A 31 -28.41 82.57 -10.21
CA ALA A 31 -29.06 81.27 -9.99
C ALA A 31 -28.55 80.18 -10.97
N ASN A 32 -28.29 80.54 -12.22
CA ASN A 32 -27.73 79.62 -13.22
C ASN A 32 -26.24 79.33 -12.98
N SER A 33 -25.49 80.27 -12.40
CA SER A 33 -24.06 80.09 -12.09
C SER A 33 -23.83 79.10 -10.95
N THR A 34 -24.70 79.08 -9.93
CA THR A 34 -24.66 78.15 -8.78
C THR A 34 -24.82 76.67 -9.16
N GLY A 35 -25.38 76.36 -10.33
CA GLY A 35 -25.72 75.00 -10.77
C GLY A 35 -24.63 74.23 -11.53
N LYS A 36 -23.44 74.79 -11.75
CA LYS A 36 -22.45 74.22 -12.70
C LYS A 36 -21.46 73.19 -12.14
N ILE A 37 -21.39 73.00 -10.83
CA ILE A 37 -20.81 71.75 -10.29
C ILE A 37 -22.00 70.84 -10.03
N GLY A 38 -22.12 69.77 -10.82
CA GLY A 38 -23.25 68.86 -10.82
C GLY A 38 -23.61 68.41 -9.41
N GLN A 39 -24.65 69.01 -8.83
CA GLN A 39 -25.14 68.65 -7.50
C GLN A 39 -25.51 67.16 -7.45
N SER A 40 -26.00 66.63 -8.57
CA SER A 40 -26.20 65.20 -8.78
C SER A 40 -24.90 64.38 -8.70
N GLU A 41 -23.82 64.85 -9.32
CA GLU A 41 -22.50 64.18 -9.28
C GLU A 41 -21.91 64.18 -7.88
N PHE A 42 -22.02 65.30 -7.17
CA PHE A 42 -21.59 65.42 -5.78
C PHE A 42 -22.39 64.49 -4.86
N GLU A 43 -23.71 64.49 -4.94
CA GLU A 43 -24.57 63.63 -4.12
C GLU A 43 -24.38 62.14 -4.44
N ASN A 44 -24.18 61.79 -5.72
CA ASN A 44 -23.84 60.42 -6.11
C ASN A 44 -22.49 60.00 -5.52
N LYS A 45 -21.47 60.87 -5.59
CA LYS A 45 -20.14 60.61 -5.01
C LYS A 45 -20.21 60.45 -3.50
N LYS A 46 -21.03 61.26 -2.82
CA LYS A 46 -21.27 61.18 -1.38
C LYS A 46 -21.93 59.86 -0.98
N ARG A 47 -22.98 59.42 -1.70
CA ARG A 47 -23.62 58.10 -1.45
C ARG A 47 -22.65 56.95 -1.67
N ASN A 48 -21.87 57.00 -2.74
CA ASN A 48 -20.86 55.97 -3.05
C ASN A 48 -19.79 55.91 -1.96
N ALA A 49 -19.24 57.06 -1.57
CA ALA A 49 -18.25 57.14 -0.50
C ALA A 49 -18.80 56.62 0.84
N GLN A 50 -20.06 56.91 1.18
CA GLN A 50 -20.70 56.37 2.38
C GLN A 50 -20.87 54.85 2.33
N THR A 51 -21.21 54.30 1.16
CA THR A 51 -21.32 52.85 0.95
C THR A 51 -19.96 52.18 1.11
N VAL A 52 -18.93 52.77 0.51
CA VAL A 52 -17.55 52.32 0.59
C VAL A 52 -17.04 52.38 2.05
N HIS A 53 -17.30 53.48 2.75
CA HIS A 53 -16.94 53.66 4.17
C HIS A 53 -17.56 52.55 5.04
N ASN A 54 -18.86 52.28 4.89
CA ASN A 54 -19.55 51.22 5.62
C ASN A 54 -19.02 49.81 5.30
N ASN A 55 -18.55 49.57 4.08
CA ASN A 55 -18.01 48.27 3.67
C ASN A 55 -16.58 48.04 4.17
N VAL A 56 -15.77 49.11 4.23
CA VAL A 56 -14.36 49.05 4.60
C VAL A 56 -14.15 49.00 6.13
N ILE A 57 -15.13 49.46 6.93
CA ILE A 57 -15.12 49.35 8.41
C ILE A 57 -15.39 47.91 8.90
N ARG A 58 -15.42 46.91 8.02
CA ARG A 58 -15.39 45.52 8.45
C ARG A 58 -14.08 45.26 9.19
N LYS A 59 -14.18 45.14 10.52
CA LYS A 59 -13.03 44.83 11.38
C LYS A 59 -12.44 43.49 10.93
N LEU A 60 -11.11 43.45 10.79
CA LEU A 60 -10.38 42.19 10.74
C LEU A 60 -10.80 41.36 11.97
N PRO A 61 -11.19 40.08 11.79
CA PRO A 61 -11.34 39.15 12.90
C PRO A 61 -10.14 39.23 13.85
N GLU A 62 -10.39 39.28 15.16
CA GLU A 62 -9.33 39.44 16.18
C GLU A 62 -8.24 38.37 16.06
N GLU A 63 -8.62 37.17 15.65
CA GLU A 63 -7.73 36.03 15.39
C GLU A 63 -6.71 36.33 14.28
N LEU A 64 -7.15 37.01 13.21
CA LEU A 64 -6.28 37.43 12.10
C LEU A 64 -5.38 38.61 12.52
N ALA A 65 -5.92 39.54 13.31
CA ALA A 65 -5.17 40.68 13.82
C ALA A 65 -4.04 40.27 14.79
N GLN A 66 -4.28 39.28 15.66
CA GLN A 66 -3.23 38.75 16.54
C GLN A 66 -2.13 38.01 15.77
N PHE A 67 -2.50 37.31 14.70
CA PHE A 67 -1.60 36.47 13.92
C PHE A 67 -0.73 37.26 12.90
N LEU A 68 -1.17 38.47 12.52
CA LEU A 68 -0.51 39.36 11.57
C LEU A 68 -0.15 40.73 12.19
N ARG A 69 0.12 40.76 13.50
CA ARG A 69 0.26 42.00 14.28
C ARG A 69 1.27 43.01 13.72
N ASN A 70 2.29 42.55 12.99
CA ASN A 70 3.30 43.44 12.41
C ASN A 70 2.93 43.89 10.98
N GLU A 71 1.98 43.20 10.35
CA GLU A 71 1.57 43.39 8.97
C GLU A 71 0.25 44.17 8.84
N THR A 72 -0.52 44.37 9.92
CA THR A 72 -1.76 45.15 9.93
C THR A 72 -1.55 46.67 9.93
N ALA A 73 -0.36 47.16 10.30
CA ALA A 73 -0.09 48.59 10.47
C ALA A 73 -0.38 49.43 9.20
N GLN A 74 -0.10 48.87 8.01
CA GLN A 74 -0.40 49.53 6.74
C GLN A 74 -1.90 49.64 6.49
N TRP A 75 -2.65 48.58 6.78
CA TRP A 75 -4.12 48.57 6.65
C TRP A 75 -4.77 49.57 7.63
N GLU A 76 -4.33 49.56 8.90
CA GLU A 76 -4.80 50.50 9.93
C GLU A 76 -4.50 51.97 9.55
N SER A 77 -3.32 52.24 8.98
CA SER A 77 -2.95 53.57 8.48
C SER A 77 -3.86 54.03 7.32
N LEU A 78 -4.18 53.13 6.37
CA LEU A 78 -5.07 53.44 5.26
C LEU A 78 -6.50 53.74 5.74
N LEU A 79 -7.01 52.97 6.70
CA LEU A 79 -8.30 53.23 7.35
C LEU A 79 -8.33 54.59 8.03
N HIS A 80 -7.32 54.90 8.83
CA HIS A 80 -7.25 56.17 9.54
C HIS A 80 -7.26 57.37 8.57
N ARG A 81 -6.49 57.30 7.49
CA ARG A 81 -6.46 58.35 6.45
C ARG A 81 -7.76 58.45 5.68
N HIS A 82 -8.43 57.33 5.44
CA HIS A 82 -9.75 57.30 4.83
C HIS A 82 -10.77 58.06 5.68
N ASP A 83 -10.83 57.74 6.98
CA ASP A 83 -11.76 58.38 7.92
C ASP A 83 -11.49 59.89 8.02
N GLU A 84 -10.21 60.28 8.12
CA GLU A 84 -9.82 61.70 8.12
C GLU A 84 -10.26 62.43 6.84
N SER A 85 -10.12 61.79 5.67
CA SER A 85 -10.56 62.38 4.39
C SER A 85 -12.08 62.46 4.28
N TYR A 86 -12.79 61.45 4.78
CA TYR A 86 -14.26 61.41 4.82
C TYR A 86 -14.83 62.51 5.73
N ASP A 87 -14.26 62.71 6.91
CA ASP A 87 -14.68 63.75 7.85
C ASP A 87 -14.43 65.16 7.31
N LYS A 88 -13.28 65.38 6.64
CA LYS A 88 -12.97 66.65 5.95
C LYS A 88 -13.93 66.92 4.80
N ALA A 89 -14.37 65.88 4.09
CA ALA A 89 -15.40 66.02 3.07
C ALA A 89 -16.75 66.42 3.67
N GLY A 90 -17.16 65.81 4.78
CA GLY A 90 -18.38 66.16 5.51
C GLY A 90 -18.38 67.63 5.98
N THR A 91 -17.25 68.07 6.53
CA THR A 91 -17.06 69.47 6.97
C THR A 91 -17.21 70.45 5.80
N SER A 92 -16.54 70.17 4.67
CA SER A 92 -16.60 71.02 3.47
C SER A 92 -18.00 71.03 2.83
N ALA A 93 -18.71 69.89 2.88
CA ALA A 93 -20.08 69.77 2.40
C ALA A 93 -21.06 70.59 3.27
N ASN A 94 -20.87 70.59 4.59
CA ASN A 94 -21.67 71.39 5.51
C ASN A 94 -21.43 72.89 5.29
N GLN A 95 -20.18 73.31 5.08
CA GLN A 95 -19.85 74.69 4.73
C GLN A 95 -20.51 75.12 3.42
N ALA A 96 -20.46 74.28 2.38
CA ALA A 96 -21.16 74.54 1.13
C ALA A 96 -22.66 74.75 1.35
N ASN A 97 -23.31 73.85 2.07
CA ASN A 97 -24.75 73.94 2.36
C ASN A 97 -25.11 75.21 3.14
N GLN A 98 -24.26 75.65 4.08
CA GLN A 98 -24.45 76.89 4.82
C GLN A 98 -24.36 78.12 3.91
N TYR A 99 -23.35 78.17 3.03
CA TYR A 99 -23.20 79.26 2.06
C TYR A 99 -24.36 79.29 1.06
N ASP A 100 -24.79 78.12 0.57
CA ASP A 100 -25.94 77.99 -0.33
C ASP A 100 -27.24 78.42 0.33
N ALA A 101 -27.51 78.00 1.57
CA ALA A 101 -28.71 78.37 2.29
C ALA A 101 -28.78 79.89 2.53
N THR A 102 -27.65 80.49 2.92
CA THR A 102 -27.54 81.95 3.12
C THR A 102 -27.74 82.69 1.79
N PHE A 103 -27.09 82.21 0.72
CA PHE A 103 -27.24 82.76 -0.63
C PHE A 103 -28.70 82.69 -1.12
N GLN A 104 -29.37 81.55 -0.97
CA GLN A 104 -30.78 81.37 -1.38
C GLN A 104 -31.71 82.27 -0.59
N GLN A 105 -31.48 82.43 0.72
CA GLN A 105 -32.27 83.34 1.55
C GLN A 105 -32.14 84.80 1.07
N HIS A 106 -30.92 85.26 0.76
CA HIS A 106 -30.69 86.60 0.24
C HIS A 106 -31.30 86.78 -1.15
N TYR A 107 -31.09 85.80 -2.03
CA TYR A 107 -31.67 85.74 -3.36
C TYR A 107 -33.20 85.84 -3.36
N ASP A 108 -33.88 85.00 -2.57
CA ASP A 108 -35.35 85.00 -2.48
C ASP A 108 -35.90 86.30 -1.88
N THR A 109 -35.16 86.90 -0.95
CA THR A 109 -35.51 88.20 -0.35
C THR A 109 -35.39 89.32 -1.38
N ALA A 110 -34.26 89.38 -2.09
CA ALA A 110 -34.01 90.36 -3.13
C ALA A 110 -35.00 90.23 -4.29
N ARG A 111 -35.29 88.99 -4.73
CA ARG A 111 -36.28 88.70 -5.78
C ARG A 111 -37.68 89.15 -5.38
N ARG A 112 -38.12 88.90 -4.14
CA ARG A 112 -39.42 89.38 -3.62
C ARG A 112 -39.49 90.90 -3.60
N LYS A 113 -38.45 91.58 -3.10
CA LYS A 113 -38.36 93.05 -3.08
C LYS A 113 -38.38 93.63 -4.51
N LEU A 114 -37.57 93.10 -5.43
CA LEU A 114 -37.52 93.54 -6.83
C LEU A 114 -38.86 93.29 -7.55
N SER A 115 -39.54 92.17 -7.29
CA SER A 115 -40.86 91.91 -7.84
C SER A 115 -41.91 92.90 -7.32
N SER A 116 -41.86 93.25 -6.03
CA SER A 116 -42.74 94.28 -5.44
C SER A 116 -42.46 95.67 -6.03
N ILE A 117 -41.19 96.04 -6.23
CA ILE A 117 -40.79 97.28 -6.91
C ILE A 117 -41.28 97.28 -8.36
N ASN A 118 -41.15 96.15 -9.07
CA ASN A 118 -41.64 96.02 -10.45
C ASN A 118 -43.15 96.21 -10.54
N SER A 119 -43.93 95.59 -9.65
CA SER A 119 -45.38 95.77 -9.57
C SER A 119 -45.74 97.22 -9.25
N SER A 120 -45.04 97.86 -8.31
CA SER A 120 -45.25 99.26 -7.93
C SER A 120 -44.92 100.23 -9.07
N ALA A 121 -43.82 99.98 -9.78
CA ALA A 121 -43.42 100.76 -10.96
C ALA A 121 -44.42 100.61 -12.12
N ASN A 122 -44.93 99.40 -12.36
CA ASN A 122 -45.97 99.16 -13.38
C ASN A 122 -47.32 99.78 -12.99
N ASN A 123 -47.69 99.76 -11.71
CA ASN A 123 -48.88 100.46 -11.22
C ASN A 123 -48.73 101.97 -11.37
N LEU A 124 -47.57 102.52 -11.03
CA LEU A 124 -47.26 103.94 -11.24
C LEU A 124 -47.34 104.31 -12.73
N LYS A 125 -46.85 103.43 -13.62
CA LYS A 125 -46.93 103.59 -15.08
C LYS A 125 -48.38 103.68 -15.57
N ARG A 126 -49.26 102.86 -15.00
CA ARG A 126 -50.71 102.86 -15.29
C ARG A 126 -51.41 104.11 -14.72
N LEU A 127 -51.01 104.58 -13.54
CA LEU A 127 -51.60 105.77 -12.92
C LEU A 127 -51.28 107.06 -13.70
N ILE A 128 -50.06 107.19 -14.22
CA ILE A 128 -49.63 108.40 -14.94
C ILE A 128 -50.11 108.43 -16.40
N SER A 129 -50.48 107.30 -17.01
CA SER A 129 -50.85 107.23 -18.43
C SER A 129 -52.12 108.04 -18.74
N GLY A 130 -53.08 108.12 -17.81
CA GLY A 130 -54.33 108.87 -17.94
C GLY A 130 -54.36 110.28 -17.33
N ARG A 131 -53.30 110.73 -16.65
CA ARG A 131 -53.25 112.06 -15.98
C ARG A 131 -52.67 113.16 -16.86
N SER A 132 -53.17 114.39 -16.71
CA SER A 132 -52.65 115.65 -17.27
C SER A 132 -52.34 116.64 -16.13
N GLY A 133 -51.18 117.31 -16.19
CA GLY A 133 -50.71 118.25 -15.15
C GLY A 133 -49.27 118.01 -14.69
N TYR A 134 -48.89 118.69 -13.61
CA TYR A 134 -47.61 118.49 -12.92
C TYR A 134 -47.67 117.29 -11.98
N LEU A 135 -46.68 116.41 -12.02
CA LEU A 135 -46.67 115.08 -11.38
C LEU A 135 -45.48 114.91 -10.42
N ASP A 136 -45.31 115.88 -9.52
CA ASP A 136 -44.16 115.92 -8.60
C ASP A 136 -44.14 114.72 -7.63
N SER A 137 -45.31 114.27 -7.18
CA SER A 137 -45.44 113.14 -6.26
C SER A 137 -45.06 111.80 -6.93
N GLU A 138 -45.49 111.61 -8.16
CA GLU A 138 -45.21 110.42 -8.96
C GLU A 138 -43.75 110.41 -9.43
N ASN A 139 -43.17 111.58 -9.69
CA ASN A 139 -41.73 111.70 -9.95
C ASN A 139 -40.90 111.25 -8.74
N TYR A 140 -41.28 111.69 -7.54
CA TYR A 140 -40.61 111.28 -6.30
C TYR A 140 -40.72 109.76 -6.09
N GLN A 141 -41.91 109.19 -6.28
CA GLN A 141 -42.11 107.73 -6.20
C GLN A 141 -41.27 106.96 -7.24
N ALA A 142 -41.18 107.43 -8.48
CA ALA A 142 -40.37 106.79 -9.51
C ALA A 142 -38.87 106.79 -9.18
N LEU A 143 -38.37 107.91 -8.62
CA LEU A 143 -36.97 108.04 -8.17
C LEU A 143 -36.67 107.18 -6.95
N GLU A 144 -37.60 107.12 -5.98
CA GLU A 144 -37.46 106.31 -4.78
C GLU A 144 -37.45 104.81 -5.11
N LEU A 145 -38.36 104.34 -5.97
CA LEU A 145 -38.36 102.97 -6.48
C LEU A 145 -37.05 102.64 -7.22
N GLY A 146 -36.51 103.59 -7.99
CA GLY A 146 -35.22 103.46 -8.67
C GLY A 146 -34.04 103.37 -7.71
N ARG A 147 -34.07 104.14 -6.62
CA ARG A 147 -33.05 104.08 -5.55
C ARG A 147 -33.11 102.74 -4.83
N GLN A 148 -34.29 102.27 -4.46
CA GLN A 148 -34.48 100.98 -3.80
C GLN A 148 -34.01 99.81 -4.67
N ALA A 149 -34.29 99.83 -5.98
CA ALA A 149 -33.80 98.81 -6.90
C ALA A 149 -32.26 98.76 -6.97
N ARG A 150 -31.60 99.94 -7.02
CA ARG A 150 -30.11 100.01 -6.99
C ARG A 150 -29.52 99.57 -5.67
N GLN A 151 -30.19 99.87 -4.56
CA GLN A 151 -29.75 99.41 -3.24
C GLN A 151 -29.79 97.89 -3.15
N ILE A 152 -30.87 97.25 -3.61
CA ILE A 152 -30.98 95.78 -3.64
C ILE A 152 -29.91 95.17 -4.54
N LEU A 153 -29.61 95.79 -5.69
CA LEU A 153 -28.50 95.38 -6.55
C LEU A 153 -27.14 95.44 -5.86
N ALA A 154 -26.87 96.49 -5.09
CA ALA A 154 -25.63 96.63 -4.33
C ALA A 154 -25.56 95.59 -3.19
N GLU A 155 -26.68 95.30 -2.53
CA GLU A 155 -26.81 94.26 -1.50
C GLU A 155 -26.55 92.85 -2.06
N LEU A 156 -26.83 92.60 -3.35
CA LEU A 156 -26.62 91.31 -4.02
C LEU A 156 -25.17 91.07 -4.50
N GLN A 157 -24.32 92.11 -4.58
CA GLN A 157 -22.93 91.92 -5.06
C GLN A 157 -22.10 91.00 -4.14
N PRO A 158 -22.10 91.17 -2.81
CA PRO A 158 -21.44 90.24 -1.87
C PRO A 158 -21.95 88.80 -1.95
N ASP A 159 -23.20 88.59 -2.39
CA ASP A 159 -23.80 87.25 -2.49
C ASP A 159 -23.19 86.42 -3.63
N VAL A 160 -22.60 87.06 -4.65
CA VAL A 160 -21.80 86.38 -5.67
C VAL A 160 -20.58 85.69 -5.03
N GLU A 161 -19.98 86.32 -4.01
CA GLU A 161 -18.86 85.72 -3.28
C GLU A 161 -19.31 84.54 -2.42
N LEU A 162 -20.52 84.58 -1.83
CA LEU A 162 -21.08 83.45 -1.10
C LEU A 162 -21.33 82.24 -2.01
N SER A 163 -21.89 82.48 -3.21
CA SER A 163 -22.05 81.45 -4.24
C SER A 163 -20.71 80.84 -4.63
N ARG A 164 -19.67 81.66 -4.84
CA ARG A 164 -18.32 81.17 -5.16
C ARG A 164 -17.72 80.34 -4.01
N LYS A 165 -17.86 80.80 -2.76
CA LYS A 165 -17.43 80.06 -1.56
C LYS A 165 -18.16 78.73 -1.42
N ALA A 166 -19.45 78.68 -1.74
CA ALA A 166 -20.22 77.44 -1.78
C ALA A 166 -19.66 76.46 -2.82
N GLN A 167 -19.37 76.93 -4.04
CA GLN A 167 -18.79 76.12 -5.10
C GLN A 167 -17.38 75.60 -4.76
N ASP A 168 -16.53 76.46 -4.22
CA ASP A 168 -15.17 76.08 -3.80
C ASP A 168 -15.24 75.02 -2.69
N SER A 169 -16.16 75.18 -1.73
CA SER A 169 -16.39 74.21 -0.65
C SER A 169 -16.93 72.88 -1.18
N ARG A 170 -17.86 72.89 -2.16
CA ARG A 170 -18.32 71.66 -2.84
C ARG A 170 -17.19 70.96 -3.58
N ARG A 171 -16.31 71.72 -4.25
CA ARG A 171 -15.14 71.17 -4.96
C ARG A 171 -14.15 70.54 -3.98
N GLN A 172 -13.90 71.19 -2.84
CA GLN A 172 -13.08 70.63 -1.76
C GLN A 172 -13.69 69.32 -1.21
N ALA A 173 -15.00 69.31 -0.94
CA ALA A 173 -15.72 68.12 -0.52
C ALA A 173 -15.60 66.98 -1.55
N PHE A 174 -15.81 67.28 -2.84
CA PHE A 174 -15.68 66.30 -3.92
C PHE A 174 -14.28 65.69 -4.02
N ASN A 175 -13.24 66.51 -3.94
CA ASN A 175 -11.85 66.05 -3.97
C ASN A 175 -11.56 65.13 -2.78
N LYS A 176 -12.04 65.49 -1.57
CA LYS A 176 -11.85 64.68 -0.36
C LYS A 176 -12.64 63.37 -0.37
N LEU A 177 -13.82 63.34 -0.97
CA LEU A 177 -14.55 62.09 -1.22
C LEU A 177 -13.82 61.19 -2.21
N SER A 178 -13.20 61.77 -3.25
CA SER A 178 -12.41 61.01 -4.23
C SER A 178 -11.14 60.42 -3.61
N GLU A 179 -10.45 61.19 -2.76
CA GLU A 179 -9.30 60.70 -1.98
C GLU A 179 -9.72 59.59 -1.01
N SER A 180 -10.82 59.78 -0.26
CA SER A 180 -11.41 58.78 0.62
C SER A 180 -11.70 57.48 -0.13
N GLU A 181 -12.38 57.55 -1.27
CA GLU A 181 -12.70 56.35 -2.07
C GLU A 181 -11.44 55.59 -2.51
N SER A 182 -10.40 56.30 -2.97
CA SER A 182 -9.13 55.67 -3.35
C SER A 182 -8.45 55.00 -2.16
N LEU A 183 -8.47 55.62 -0.97
CA LEU A 183 -7.89 55.06 0.25
C LEU A 183 -8.66 53.83 0.71
N ALA A 184 -9.99 53.86 0.63
CA ALA A 184 -10.83 52.72 0.95
C ALA A 184 -10.61 51.53 0.00
N GLN A 185 -10.49 51.77 -1.31
CA GLN A 185 -10.14 50.72 -2.26
C GLN A 185 -8.75 50.12 -1.97
N ALA A 186 -7.77 50.96 -1.60
CA ALA A 186 -6.45 50.49 -1.18
C ALA A 186 -6.52 49.66 0.12
N ALA A 187 -7.30 50.11 1.11
CA ALA A 187 -7.52 49.39 2.36
C ALA A 187 -8.20 48.03 2.10
N GLN A 188 -9.17 47.96 1.19
CA GLN A 188 -9.81 46.69 0.82
C GLN A 188 -8.83 45.70 0.18
N ARG A 189 -7.97 46.16 -0.75
CA ARG A 189 -6.95 45.28 -1.34
C ARG A 189 -5.95 44.77 -0.31
N GLU A 190 -5.58 45.63 0.64
CA GLU A 190 -4.68 45.24 1.72
C GLU A 190 -5.35 44.26 2.68
N TYR A 191 -6.63 44.45 2.99
CA TYR A 191 -7.44 43.48 3.74
C TYR A 191 -7.44 42.11 3.07
N ASP A 192 -7.75 42.05 1.76
CA ASP A 192 -7.79 40.78 1.02
C ASP A 192 -6.42 40.10 0.98
N ARG A 193 -5.32 40.88 0.86
CA ARG A 193 -3.94 40.38 0.96
C ARG A 193 -3.67 39.74 2.33
N LEU A 194 -4.06 40.41 3.42
CA LEU A 194 -3.87 39.92 4.78
C LEU A 194 -4.68 38.64 5.05
N VAL A 195 -5.93 38.58 4.59
CA VAL A 195 -6.77 37.37 4.69
C VAL A 195 -6.12 36.18 3.98
N ASN A 196 -5.62 36.38 2.74
CA ASN A 196 -4.93 35.32 2.00
C ASN A 196 -3.63 34.89 2.69
N LEU A 197 -2.82 35.84 3.18
CA LEU A 197 -1.59 35.55 3.90
C LEU A 197 -1.85 34.74 5.18
N ALA A 198 -2.89 35.08 5.93
CA ALA A 198 -3.26 34.32 7.12
C ALA A 198 -3.72 32.90 6.77
N ARG A 199 -4.54 32.74 5.73
CA ARG A 199 -4.96 31.43 5.24
C ARG A 199 -3.76 30.57 4.83
N ASP A 200 -2.82 31.13 4.09
CA ASP A 200 -1.59 30.43 3.67
C ASP A 200 -0.74 30.00 4.86
N ARG A 201 -0.57 30.87 5.86
CA ARG A 201 0.18 30.55 7.08
C ARG A 201 -0.54 29.49 7.94
N GLN A 202 -1.86 29.57 8.05
CA GLN A 202 -2.65 28.56 8.76
C GLN A 202 -2.57 27.20 8.06
N GLU A 203 -2.64 27.18 6.74
CA GLU A 203 -2.48 25.96 5.95
C GLU A 203 -1.06 25.39 6.06
N LYS A 204 -0.02 26.23 5.99
CA LYS A 204 1.36 25.80 6.24
C LYS A 204 1.54 25.21 7.63
N LYS A 205 0.91 25.81 8.65
CA LYS A 205 0.92 25.27 10.02
C LYS A 205 0.20 23.91 10.08
N ARG A 206 -0.97 23.79 9.45
CA ARG A 206 -1.75 22.55 9.36
C ARG A 206 -0.93 21.43 8.70
N ILE A 207 -0.31 21.71 7.55
CA ILE A 207 0.56 20.76 6.84
C ILE A 207 1.77 20.36 7.69
N ALA A 208 2.39 21.32 8.40
CA ALA A 208 3.51 21.02 9.29
C ALA A 208 3.10 20.10 10.46
N GLU A 209 1.97 20.39 11.11
CA GLU A 209 1.41 19.55 12.19
C GLU A 209 1.00 18.15 11.68
N GLU A 210 0.43 18.07 10.48
CA GLU A 210 0.08 16.80 9.84
C GLU A 210 1.33 15.97 9.52
N ASN A 211 2.36 16.59 8.94
CA ASN A 211 3.65 15.95 8.68
C ASN A 211 4.31 15.47 9.97
N GLU A 212 4.27 16.26 11.03
CA GLU A 212 4.78 15.85 12.34
C GLU A 212 4.05 14.61 12.88
N ARG A 213 2.71 14.61 12.85
CA ARG A 213 1.91 13.46 13.30
C ARG A 213 2.21 12.21 12.48
N ASN A 214 2.25 12.33 11.15
CA ASN A 214 2.53 11.21 10.25
C ASN A 214 3.93 10.65 10.46
N ALA A 215 4.93 11.51 10.61
CA ALA A 215 6.31 11.09 10.87
C ALA A 215 6.44 10.37 12.22
N LYS A 216 5.79 10.87 13.28
CA LYS A 216 5.79 10.21 14.61
C LYS A 216 5.08 8.86 14.61
N MET A 217 3.97 8.76 13.88
CA MET A 217 3.25 7.48 13.72
C MET A 217 4.13 6.46 12.99
N LEU A 218 4.79 6.86 11.90
CA LEU A 218 5.70 5.98 11.16
C LEU A 218 6.92 5.55 12.00
N ASP A 219 7.51 6.44 12.80
CA ASP A 219 8.58 6.09 13.74
C ASP A 219 8.13 5.05 14.78
N ALA A 220 6.89 5.17 15.30
CA ALA A 220 6.32 4.17 16.20
C ALA A 220 6.12 2.80 15.52
N ASP A 221 5.60 2.80 14.30
CA ASP A 221 5.43 1.57 13.50
C ASP A 221 6.78 0.88 13.22
N LEU A 222 7.79 1.65 12.81
CA LEU A 222 9.14 1.14 12.55
C LEU A 222 9.78 0.56 13.81
N LYS A 223 9.60 1.20 14.98
CA LYS A 223 10.05 0.66 16.27
C LYS A 223 9.37 -0.66 16.61
N SER A 224 8.06 -0.76 16.35
CA SER A 224 7.30 -1.99 16.57
C SER A 224 7.82 -3.12 15.67
N LEU A 225 7.96 -2.87 14.36
CA LEU A 225 8.47 -3.86 13.40
C LEU A 225 9.91 -4.28 13.71
N ARG A 226 10.76 -3.33 14.11
CA ARG A 226 12.13 -3.63 14.57
C ARG A 226 12.11 -4.60 15.74
N LYS A 227 11.30 -4.32 16.77
CA LYS A 227 11.18 -5.18 17.95
C LYS A 227 10.64 -6.55 17.61
N GLU A 228 9.66 -6.62 16.70
CA GLU A 228 9.12 -7.88 16.21
C GLU A 228 10.20 -8.74 15.54
N ILE A 229 10.95 -8.17 14.58
CA ILE A 229 12.05 -8.86 13.90
C ILE A 229 13.14 -9.28 14.90
N GLU A 230 13.53 -8.39 15.82
CA GLU A 230 14.56 -8.66 16.83
C GLU A 230 14.13 -9.73 17.84
N SER A 231 12.82 -9.96 18.03
CA SER A 231 12.29 -11.03 18.88
C SER A 231 12.32 -12.41 18.22
N LYS A 232 12.44 -12.47 16.89
CA LYS A 232 12.56 -13.70 16.10
C LYS A 232 14.03 -14.11 15.94
N ASN A 233 14.30 -15.33 15.46
CA ASN A 233 15.65 -15.77 15.14
C ASN A 233 16.14 -15.19 13.79
N TYR A 234 16.10 -13.86 13.66
CA TYR A 234 16.39 -13.15 12.42
C TYR A 234 17.81 -13.42 11.92
N LYS A 235 18.78 -13.67 12.82
CA LYS A 235 20.17 -13.97 12.41
C LYS A 235 20.25 -15.22 11.54
N LYS A 236 19.39 -16.20 11.81
CA LYS A 236 19.31 -17.45 11.05
C LYS A 236 18.42 -17.32 9.83
N PHE A 237 17.26 -16.68 9.95
CA PHE A 237 16.19 -16.76 8.96
C PHE A 237 16.01 -15.53 8.06
N SER A 238 16.74 -14.44 8.29
CA SER A 238 16.64 -13.22 7.45
C SER A 238 17.59 -13.19 6.25
N ASN A 239 18.41 -14.23 6.04
CA ASN A 239 19.41 -14.29 4.97
C ASN A 239 20.32 -13.05 4.87
N GLY A 240 20.59 -12.39 6.00
CA GLY A 240 21.42 -11.19 6.07
C GLY A 240 20.74 -9.89 5.63
N ARG A 241 19.46 -9.92 5.23
CA ARG A 241 18.71 -8.71 4.82
C ARG A 241 18.50 -7.74 5.97
N TYR A 242 18.26 -8.25 7.17
CA TYR A 242 18.23 -7.44 8.39
C TYR A 242 19.66 -7.12 8.86
N SER A 243 20.33 -6.28 8.06
CA SER A 243 21.76 -5.95 8.18
C SER A 243 22.02 -4.76 9.10
N GLU A 244 23.29 -4.56 9.46
CA GLU A 244 23.75 -3.39 10.20
C GLU A 244 23.51 -2.07 9.43
N SER A 245 23.54 -2.12 8.10
CA SER A 245 23.21 -0.95 7.26
C SER A 245 21.76 -0.51 7.45
N LEU A 246 20.82 -1.47 7.45
CA LEU A 246 19.40 -1.18 7.64
C LEU A 246 19.11 -0.66 9.06
N LYS A 247 19.80 -1.21 10.08
CA LYS A 247 19.72 -0.70 11.46
C LYS A 247 20.19 0.74 11.58
N ARG A 248 21.32 1.08 10.97
CA ARG A 248 21.82 2.47 10.92
C ARG A 248 20.85 3.39 10.20
N GLU A 249 20.19 2.91 9.14
CA GLU A 249 19.20 3.70 8.43
C GLU A 249 17.95 3.97 9.28
N LEU A 250 17.48 2.98 10.05
CA LEU A 250 16.41 3.17 11.03
C LEU A 250 16.77 4.19 12.11
N ASP A 251 18.00 4.15 12.62
CA ASP A 251 18.47 5.11 13.62
C ASP A 251 18.58 6.53 13.00
N SER A 252 19.05 6.64 11.76
CA SER A 252 19.08 7.91 11.02
C SER A 252 17.68 8.49 10.79
N LEU A 253 16.66 7.65 10.55
CA LEU A 253 15.28 8.13 10.40
C LEU A 253 14.72 8.68 11.70
N LYS A 254 15.02 8.02 12.82
CA LYS A 254 14.65 8.53 14.15
C LYS A 254 15.25 9.91 14.39
N ASP A 255 16.51 10.12 14.02
CA ASP A 255 17.17 11.42 14.15
C ASP A 255 16.51 12.50 13.27
N LEU A 256 16.08 12.15 12.04
CA LEU A 256 15.31 13.08 11.19
C LEU A 256 13.97 13.47 11.83
N VAL A 257 13.25 12.52 12.45
CA VAL A 257 11.98 12.81 13.14
C VAL A 257 12.22 13.68 14.37
N VAL A 258 13.24 13.39 15.18
CA VAL A 258 13.59 14.21 16.35
C VAL A 258 14.05 15.62 15.94
N GLY A 259 14.79 15.72 14.82
CA GLY A 259 15.26 16.98 14.25
C GLY A 259 14.19 17.80 13.51
N GLY A 260 12.95 17.31 13.41
CA GLY A 260 11.85 18.01 12.74
C GLY A 260 11.89 17.99 11.21
N ALA A 261 12.76 17.17 10.61
CA ALA A 261 12.91 17.02 9.16
C ALA A 261 11.83 16.08 8.56
N TYR A 262 10.56 16.35 8.86
CA TYR A 262 9.45 15.42 8.58
C TYR A 262 9.23 15.15 7.08
N THR A 263 9.45 16.16 6.23
CA THR A 263 9.28 16.03 4.77
C THR A 263 10.26 15.04 4.14
N GLU A 264 11.44 14.88 4.74
CA GLU A 264 12.42 13.85 4.33
C GLU A 264 12.15 12.51 5.04
N ALA A 265 11.79 12.56 6.33
CA ALA A 265 11.59 11.38 7.15
C ALA A 265 10.44 10.49 6.66
N ILE A 266 9.30 11.07 6.27
CA ILE A 266 8.09 10.33 5.88
C ILE A 266 8.33 9.36 4.70
N PRO A 267 8.77 9.81 3.51
CA PRO A 267 8.91 8.90 2.35
C PRO A 267 9.98 7.83 2.59
N ARG A 268 11.06 8.16 3.29
CA ARG A 268 12.10 7.18 3.65
C ARG A 268 11.58 6.15 4.65
N SER A 269 10.81 6.58 5.65
CA SER A 269 10.20 5.70 6.65
C SER A 269 9.19 4.73 6.03
N GLN A 270 8.41 5.18 5.05
CA GLN A 270 7.48 4.32 4.31
C GLN A 270 8.21 3.21 3.56
N LYS A 271 9.28 3.55 2.83
CA LYS A 271 10.09 2.57 2.10
C LYS A 271 10.71 1.53 3.04
N ILE A 272 11.27 1.96 4.17
CA ILE A 272 11.84 1.02 5.14
C ILE A 272 10.76 0.18 5.82
N LYS A 273 9.58 0.75 6.09
CA LYS A 273 8.46 -0.02 6.66
C LYS A 273 8.08 -1.19 5.75
N GLU A 274 7.99 -0.96 4.44
CA GLU A 274 7.72 -2.01 3.45
C GLU A 274 8.83 -3.08 3.45
N GLU A 275 10.10 -2.66 3.47
CA GLU A 275 11.25 -3.57 3.56
C GLU A 275 11.20 -4.43 4.84
N LEU A 276 10.90 -3.84 6.00
CA LEU A 276 10.79 -4.58 7.26
C LEU A 276 9.62 -5.57 7.29
N ILE A 277 8.48 -5.22 6.67
CA ILE A 277 7.34 -6.14 6.55
C ILE A 277 7.74 -7.38 5.73
N ILE A 278 8.43 -7.18 4.61
CA ILE A 278 8.93 -8.28 3.77
C ILE A 278 9.91 -9.14 4.57
N ILE A 279 10.87 -8.52 5.26
CA ILE A 279 11.85 -9.25 6.09
C ILE A 279 11.15 -10.05 7.19
N SER A 280 10.15 -9.49 7.87
CA SER A 280 9.42 -10.19 8.93
C SER A 280 8.70 -11.43 8.38
N ALA A 281 8.01 -11.28 7.24
CA ALA A 281 7.32 -12.38 6.57
C ALA A 281 8.28 -13.47 6.07
N GLU A 282 9.46 -13.09 5.55
CA GLU A 282 10.51 -14.03 5.13
C GLU A 282 11.05 -14.84 6.31
N ILE A 283 11.27 -14.19 7.46
CA ILE A 283 11.71 -14.89 8.68
C ILE A 283 10.67 -15.94 9.09
N ASP A 284 9.39 -15.57 9.13
CA ASP A 284 8.31 -16.50 9.52
C ASP A 284 8.21 -17.67 8.54
N ALA A 285 8.27 -17.41 7.23
CA ALA A 285 8.22 -18.44 6.20
C ALA A 285 9.41 -19.40 6.29
N ASN A 286 10.62 -18.87 6.49
CA ASN A 286 11.83 -19.68 6.62
C ASN A 286 11.85 -20.50 7.92
N GLU A 287 11.36 -19.93 9.03
CA GLU A 287 11.23 -20.65 10.30
C GLU A 287 10.21 -21.79 10.22
N GLN A 288 9.07 -21.56 9.56
CA GLN A 288 8.06 -22.59 9.30
C GLN A 288 8.62 -23.70 8.40
N ALA A 289 9.29 -23.35 7.30
CA ALA A 289 9.90 -24.31 6.39
C ALA A 289 10.97 -25.15 7.10
N TRP A 290 11.83 -24.51 7.89
CA TRP A 290 12.86 -25.18 8.69
C TRP A 290 12.25 -26.15 9.70
N THR A 291 11.19 -25.73 10.41
CA THR A 291 10.48 -26.57 11.39
C THR A 291 9.78 -27.75 10.73
N ALA A 292 9.15 -27.53 9.57
CA ALA A 292 8.51 -28.60 8.80
C ALA A 292 9.54 -29.64 8.31
N ALA A 293 10.67 -29.19 7.76
CA ALA A 293 11.75 -30.07 7.31
C ALA A 293 12.36 -30.88 8.47
N LYS A 294 12.58 -30.24 9.63
CA LYS A 294 13.02 -30.91 10.84
C LYS A 294 12.05 -32.02 11.26
N ASN A 295 10.77 -31.68 11.41
CA ASN A 295 9.76 -32.64 11.85
C ASN A 295 9.60 -33.80 10.86
N ALA A 296 9.68 -33.53 9.55
CA ALA A 296 9.63 -34.55 8.52
C ALA A 296 10.83 -35.51 8.61
N ALA A 297 12.04 -34.98 8.77
CA ALA A 297 13.25 -35.79 8.92
C ALA A 297 13.26 -36.61 10.23
N GLU A 298 12.84 -36.00 11.35
CA GLU A 298 12.71 -36.71 12.64
C GLU A 298 11.66 -37.82 12.58
N LYS A 299 10.52 -37.57 11.94
CA LYS A 299 9.50 -38.59 11.70
C LYS A 299 10.03 -39.72 10.81
N ALA A 300 10.66 -39.39 9.69
CA ALA A 300 11.26 -40.40 8.80
C ALA A 300 12.30 -41.26 9.53
N LEU A 301 13.11 -40.65 10.42
CA LEU A 301 14.07 -41.39 11.24
C LEU A 301 13.39 -42.32 12.23
N ALA A 302 12.30 -41.87 12.88
CA ALA A 302 11.54 -42.67 13.82
C ALA A 302 10.87 -43.86 13.12
N ASP A 303 10.22 -43.61 11.97
CA ASP A 303 9.58 -44.64 11.14
C ASP A 303 10.63 -45.66 10.66
N ALA A 304 11.81 -45.19 10.22
CA ALA A 304 12.89 -46.07 9.79
C ALA A 304 13.43 -46.95 10.93
N LYS A 305 13.63 -46.38 12.13
CA LYS A 305 14.06 -47.14 13.31
C LYS A 305 13.03 -48.17 13.73
N ALA A 306 11.74 -47.85 13.64
CA ALA A 306 10.66 -48.81 13.93
C ALA A 306 10.68 -49.98 12.95
N GLU A 307 10.83 -49.71 11.65
CA GLU A 307 10.93 -50.76 10.63
C GLU A 307 12.17 -51.64 10.80
N MET A 308 13.32 -51.04 11.11
CA MET A 308 14.54 -51.79 11.43
C MET A 308 14.38 -52.67 12.67
N ALA A 309 13.66 -52.21 13.69
CA ALA A 309 13.42 -52.98 14.91
C ALA A 309 12.51 -54.21 14.68
N LEU A 310 11.61 -54.15 13.69
CA LEU A 310 10.78 -55.29 13.28
C LEU A 310 11.54 -56.28 12.41
N THR A 311 12.67 -55.87 11.83
CA THR A 311 13.50 -56.73 10.99
C THR A 311 14.38 -57.63 11.86
N ASN A 312 14.26 -58.95 11.69
CA ASN A 312 15.18 -59.89 12.34
C ASN A 312 16.56 -59.78 11.68
N ARG A 313 17.46 -59.05 12.34
CA ARG A 313 18.82 -58.81 11.86
C ARG A 313 19.58 -60.10 11.57
N ASN A 314 19.43 -61.13 12.41
CA ASN A 314 20.14 -62.40 12.22
C ASN A 314 19.66 -63.10 10.95
N ASP A 315 18.35 -63.10 10.69
CA ASP A 315 17.81 -63.69 9.46
C ASP A 315 18.34 -62.95 8.23
N VAL A 316 18.42 -61.61 8.28
CA VAL A 316 18.99 -60.83 7.17
C VAL A 316 20.49 -61.14 6.98
N GLU A 317 21.28 -61.27 8.05
CA GLU A 317 22.69 -61.64 7.96
C GLU A 317 22.89 -63.05 7.36
N LEU A 318 22.01 -64.01 7.67
CA LEU A 318 22.12 -65.40 7.23
C LEU A 318 21.56 -65.63 5.81
N TYR A 319 20.40 -65.07 5.50
CA TYR A 319 19.65 -65.44 4.30
C TYR A 319 19.60 -64.36 3.21
N SER A 320 20.02 -63.11 3.46
CA SER A 320 19.93 -62.06 2.41
C SER A 320 20.96 -62.20 1.28
N GLY A 321 22.02 -62.97 1.51
CA GLY A 321 23.20 -63.06 0.62
C GLY A 321 24.13 -61.84 0.70
N LEU A 322 23.89 -60.93 1.65
CA LEU A 322 24.79 -59.82 1.96
C LEU A 322 25.84 -60.26 2.98
N ASP A 323 27.05 -59.74 2.85
CA ASP A 323 28.06 -59.90 3.89
C ASP A 323 27.69 -59.07 5.13
N LYS A 324 28.20 -59.50 6.30
CA LYS A 324 27.92 -58.84 7.58
C LYS A 324 28.22 -57.33 7.57
N SER A 325 29.29 -56.91 6.88
CA SER A 325 29.63 -55.48 6.81
C SER A 325 28.60 -54.67 6.01
N SER A 326 27.95 -55.29 5.02
CA SER A 326 26.87 -54.67 4.26
C SER A 326 25.59 -54.54 5.09
N VAL A 327 25.28 -55.49 5.97
CA VAL A 327 24.17 -55.37 6.93
C VAL A 327 24.46 -54.30 7.98
N ASP A 328 25.68 -54.27 8.54
CA ASP A 328 26.12 -53.23 9.48
C ASP A 328 26.02 -51.81 8.89
N LYS A 329 26.23 -51.66 7.57
CA LYS A 329 26.10 -50.37 6.89
C LYS A 329 24.68 -49.80 7.00
N PHE A 330 23.62 -50.61 6.99
CA PHE A 330 22.25 -50.10 7.14
C PHE A 330 22.07 -49.37 8.47
N TYR A 331 22.46 -50.01 9.58
CA TYR A 331 22.33 -49.44 10.92
C TYR A 331 23.23 -48.22 11.12
N SER A 332 24.50 -48.30 10.67
CA SER A 332 25.42 -47.16 10.77
C SER A 332 24.98 -45.96 9.93
N ASN A 333 24.29 -46.17 8.80
CA ASN A 333 23.77 -45.09 7.96
C ASN A 333 22.52 -44.42 8.56
N ILE A 334 21.69 -45.14 9.32
CA ILE A 334 20.64 -44.53 10.14
C ILE A 334 21.23 -43.64 11.24
N ASP A 335 22.32 -44.07 11.88
CA ASP A 335 23.02 -43.23 12.85
C ASP A 335 23.62 -41.97 12.21
N LYS A 336 24.14 -42.07 10.99
CA LYS A 336 24.57 -40.90 10.20
C LYS A 336 23.39 -39.96 9.91
N ALA A 337 22.22 -40.49 9.54
CA ALA A 337 21.03 -39.66 9.34
C ALA A 337 20.65 -38.90 10.62
N SER A 338 20.75 -39.54 11.79
CA SER A 338 20.54 -38.85 13.09
C SER A 338 21.52 -37.69 13.31
N ARG A 339 22.78 -37.84 12.89
CA ARG A 339 23.78 -36.75 12.97
C ARG A 339 23.48 -35.62 11.98
N LEU A 340 23.02 -35.97 10.77
CA LEU A 340 22.61 -34.99 9.76
C LEU A 340 21.42 -34.14 10.24
N ILE A 341 20.45 -34.73 10.93
CA ILE A 341 19.34 -33.97 11.56
C ILE A 341 19.89 -33.03 12.64
N ALA A 342 20.81 -33.50 13.49
CA ALA A 342 21.42 -32.67 14.53
C ALA A 342 22.24 -31.51 13.96
N SER A 343 22.85 -31.68 12.79
CA SER A 343 23.54 -30.62 12.04
C SER A 343 22.62 -29.85 11.08
N GLU A 344 21.30 -29.95 11.24
CA GLU A 344 20.28 -29.24 10.47
C GLU A 344 20.29 -29.51 8.95
N SER A 345 20.87 -30.63 8.52
CA SER A 345 20.94 -31.08 7.12
C SER A 345 19.78 -32.02 6.80
N PHE A 346 18.54 -31.51 6.90
CA PHE A 346 17.32 -32.32 6.88
C PHE A 346 17.07 -33.05 5.56
N ASP A 347 17.31 -32.40 4.42
CA ASP A 347 17.11 -33.03 3.11
C ASP A 347 18.08 -34.20 2.92
N ALA A 348 19.35 -33.99 3.26
CA ALA A 348 20.37 -35.05 3.21
C ALA A 348 20.04 -36.20 4.17
N ALA A 349 19.53 -35.90 5.37
CA ALA A 349 19.09 -36.93 6.30
C ALA A 349 17.92 -37.75 5.73
N THR A 350 16.94 -37.08 5.13
CA THR A 350 15.76 -37.73 4.55
C THR A 350 16.12 -38.61 3.36
N SER A 351 16.99 -38.14 2.46
CA SER A 351 17.53 -38.95 1.37
C SER A 351 18.30 -40.17 1.89
N GLN A 352 19.17 -39.98 2.89
CA GLN A 352 19.93 -41.08 3.49
C GLN A 352 19.02 -42.14 4.12
N ILE A 353 17.92 -41.73 4.77
CA ILE A 353 16.92 -42.64 5.35
C ILE A 353 16.19 -43.42 4.25
N ALA A 354 15.74 -42.74 3.20
CA ALA A 354 15.05 -43.37 2.09
C ALA A 354 15.92 -44.43 1.40
N ASP A 355 17.20 -44.12 1.18
CA ASP A 355 18.17 -45.06 0.60
C ASP A 355 18.39 -46.28 1.50
N VAL A 356 18.49 -46.09 2.82
CA VAL A 356 18.65 -47.22 3.75
C VAL A 356 17.42 -48.11 3.74
N LEU A 357 16.22 -47.54 3.83
CA LEU A 357 14.99 -48.32 3.84
C LEU A 357 14.75 -49.07 2.54
N SER A 358 15.04 -48.45 1.39
CA SER A 358 14.92 -49.13 0.10
C SER A 358 15.84 -50.35 0.02
N ASN A 359 17.10 -50.22 0.46
CA ASN A 359 18.05 -51.32 0.45
C ASN A 359 17.70 -52.40 1.49
N LEU A 360 17.25 -52.00 2.68
CA LEU A 360 16.84 -52.92 3.73
C LEU A 360 15.63 -53.76 3.29
N ARG A 361 14.59 -53.13 2.73
CA ARG A 361 13.40 -53.84 2.24
C ARG A 361 13.75 -54.87 1.17
N SER A 362 14.61 -54.50 0.22
CA SER A 362 15.11 -55.45 -0.79
C SER A 362 15.88 -56.61 -0.17
N ALA A 363 16.68 -56.36 0.88
CA ALA A 363 17.38 -57.41 1.61
C ALA A 363 16.41 -58.32 2.38
N VAL A 364 15.37 -57.76 3.01
CA VAL A 364 14.34 -58.51 3.73
C VAL A 364 13.51 -59.37 2.79
N GLU A 365 13.12 -58.87 1.62
CA GLU A 365 12.42 -59.67 0.60
C GLU A 365 13.25 -60.89 0.17
N LYS A 366 14.54 -60.68 -0.12
CA LYS A 366 15.47 -61.78 -0.43
C LYS A 366 15.64 -62.74 0.74
N THR A 367 15.69 -62.22 1.97
CA THR A 367 15.80 -63.01 3.19
C THR A 367 14.61 -63.95 3.34
N VAL A 368 13.39 -63.44 3.17
CA VAL A 368 12.16 -64.24 3.26
C VAL A 368 12.15 -65.35 2.22
N GLU A 369 12.49 -65.02 0.97
CA GLU A 369 12.50 -66.01 -0.11
C GLU A 369 13.61 -67.07 0.09
N ASN A 370 14.82 -66.65 0.42
CA ASN A 370 15.94 -67.56 0.62
C ASN A 370 15.76 -68.43 1.87
N LYS A 371 15.14 -67.90 2.93
CA LYS A 371 14.79 -68.68 4.13
C LYS A 371 13.76 -69.75 3.80
N ARG A 372 12.70 -69.40 3.06
CA ARG A 372 11.70 -70.34 2.56
C ARG A 372 12.34 -71.45 1.72
N LEU A 373 13.25 -71.10 0.83
CA LEU A 373 14.00 -72.06 0.01
C LEU A 373 14.93 -72.95 0.85
N ALA A 374 15.60 -72.39 1.86
CA ALA A 374 16.44 -73.16 2.77
C ALA A 374 15.63 -74.16 3.61
N GLU A 375 14.48 -73.75 4.14
CA GLU A 375 13.53 -74.62 4.86
C GLU A 375 13.03 -75.76 3.95
N GLN A 376 12.61 -75.46 2.72
CA GLN A 376 12.22 -76.48 1.73
C GLN A 376 13.37 -77.45 1.41
N ARG A 377 14.59 -76.94 1.31
CA ARG A 377 15.77 -77.75 1.05
C ARG A 377 16.08 -78.70 2.21
N GLU A 378 15.87 -78.27 3.45
CA GLU A 378 15.99 -79.14 4.63
C GLU A 378 14.91 -80.22 4.64
N GLU A 379 13.67 -79.92 4.26
CA GLU A 379 12.61 -80.92 4.08
C GLU A 379 13.00 -81.98 3.03
N ILE A 380 13.51 -81.54 1.87
CA ILE A 380 14.04 -82.44 0.84
C ILE A 380 15.18 -83.32 1.39
N ALA A 381 16.10 -82.74 2.17
CA ALA A 381 17.19 -83.48 2.79
C ALA A 381 16.67 -84.55 3.77
N GLN A 382 15.65 -84.21 4.57
CA GLN A 382 15.02 -85.14 5.51
C GLN A 382 14.31 -86.29 4.79
N SER A 383 13.56 -86.03 3.73
CA SER A 383 12.94 -87.08 2.89
C SER A 383 14.00 -87.99 2.25
N ILE A 384 15.10 -87.43 1.73
CA ILE A 384 16.22 -88.21 1.18
C ILE A 384 16.83 -89.13 2.24
N MET A 385 17.10 -88.60 3.44
CA MET A 385 17.63 -89.42 4.54
C MET A 385 16.67 -90.54 4.93
N GLN A 386 15.37 -90.26 5.00
CA GLN A 386 14.37 -91.27 5.32
C GLN A 386 14.32 -92.36 4.24
N ALA A 387 14.32 -91.97 2.96
CA ALA A 387 14.33 -92.91 1.85
C ALA A 387 15.59 -93.79 1.84
N LEU A 388 16.75 -93.21 2.17
CA LEU A 388 18.02 -93.95 2.33
C LEU A 388 17.94 -94.94 3.48
N TYR A 389 17.46 -94.51 4.65
CA TYR A 389 17.29 -95.37 5.82
C TYR A 389 16.33 -96.54 5.54
N ASP A 390 15.19 -96.27 4.90
CA ASP A 390 14.21 -97.30 4.53
C ASP A 390 14.71 -98.23 3.41
N CYS A 391 15.83 -97.90 2.77
CA CYS A 391 16.54 -98.74 1.81
C CYS A 391 17.73 -99.48 2.44
N ASP A 392 17.73 -99.61 3.77
CA ASP A 392 18.71 -100.32 4.59
C ASP A 392 20.11 -99.69 4.60
N TYR A 393 20.27 -98.42 4.20
CA TYR A 393 21.56 -97.71 4.36
C TYR A 393 21.89 -97.44 5.82
N ASP A 394 23.18 -97.41 6.15
CA ASP A 394 23.65 -96.98 7.47
C ASP A 394 23.21 -95.53 7.74
N THR A 395 22.96 -95.20 9.02
CA THR A 395 22.32 -93.95 9.48
C THR A 395 22.74 -92.74 8.65
N PRO A 396 21.87 -92.28 7.72
CA PRO A 396 22.19 -91.15 6.86
C PRO A 396 22.39 -89.87 7.67
N SER A 397 23.24 -88.99 7.18
CA SER A 397 23.46 -87.67 7.78
C SER A 397 23.54 -86.59 6.71
N TYR A 398 23.24 -85.35 7.08
CA TYR A 398 23.46 -84.20 6.22
C TYR A 398 24.27 -83.11 6.90
N TYR A 399 24.96 -82.30 6.10
CA TYR A 399 25.71 -81.13 6.55
C TYR A 399 25.68 -80.03 5.47
N GLN A 400 25.90 -78.78 5.87
CA GLN A 400 26.11 -77.66 4.95
C GLN A 400 27.50 -77.74 4.35
N LYS A 401 27.61 -77.61 3.03
CA LYS A 401 28.89 -77.67 2.31
C LYS A 401 29.88 -76.60 2.77
N GLU A 402 29.39 -75.41 3.12
CA GLU A 402 30.17 -74.37 3.79
C GLU A 402 29.56 -74.14 5.18
N GLU A 403 30.29 -74.54 6.22
CA GLU A 403 29.82 -74.45 7.60
C GLU A 403 29.47 -73.00 7.98
N GLY A 404 28.23 -72.78 8.43
CA GLY A 404 27.72 -71.46 8.82
C GLY A 404 27.21 -70.60 7.66
N ASN A 405 27.15 -71.13 6.43
CA ASN A 405 26.53 -70.48 5.28
C ASN A 405 25.22 -71.20 4.91
N GLU A 406 24.11 -70.64 5.39
CA GLU A 406 22.75 -71.14 5.16
C GLU A 406 22.35 -71.16 3.68
N LEU A 407 23.05 -70.43 2.81
CA LEU A 407 22.79 -70.40 1.37
C LEU A 407 23.63 -71.43 0.60
N SER A 408 24.60 -72.09 1.24
CA SER A 408 25.45 -73.12 0.63
C SER A 408 24.67 -74.42 0.40
N ASP A 409 25.13 -75.27 -0.52
CA ASP A 409 24.48 -76.56 -0.80
C ASP A 409 24.36 -77.42 0.46
N LEU A 410 23.24 -78.14 0.63
CA LEU A 410 23.14 -79.22 1.62
C LEU A 410 23.65 -80.53 1.02
N CYS A 411 24.51 -81.23 1.75
CA CYS A 411 25.06 -82.51 1.34
C CYS A 411 24.48 -83.62 2.22
N VAL A 412 23.80 -84.60 1.62
CA VAL A 412 23.34 -85.82 2.30
C VAL A 412 24.28 -86.96 1.95
N VAL A 413 24.73 -87.71 2.95
CA VAL A 413 25.63 -88.86 2.78
C VAL A 413 25.13 -90.08 3.55
N ALA A 414 25.23 -91.24 2.93
CA ALA A 414 24.92 -92.53 3.56
C ALA A 414 25.88 -93.62 3.09
N ALA A 415 26.40 -94.39 4.03
CA ALA A 415 27.27 -95.54 3.74
C ALA A 415 26.43 -96.79 3.45
N ALA A 416 26.90 -97.60 2.51
CA ALA A 416 26.18 -98.81 2.11
C ALA A 416 26.29 -99.94 3.15
N PRO A 417 25.22 -100.74 3.38
CA PRO A 417 25.22 -101.88 4.32
C PRO A 417 25.96 -103.13 3.78
N GLY A 418 26.76 -102.97 2.71
CA GLY A 418 27.45 -104.03 1.98
C GLY A 418 26.73 -104.46 0.70
N GLY A 419 27.49 -104.65 -0.38
CA GLY A 419 26.97 -105.12 -1.68
C GLY A 419 26.29 -104.06 -2.56
N VAL A 420 26.25 -102.80 -2.13
CA VAL A 420 25.85 -101.61 -2.92
C VAL A 420 26.84 -100.45 -2.67
N GLY A 421 26.82 -99.41 -3.50
CA GLY A 421 27.70 -98.24 -3.37
C GLY A 421 27.18 -97.19 -2.39
N ASP A 422 28.07 -96.35 -1.87
CA ASP A 422 27.74 -95.22 -0.99
C ASP A 422 26.97 -94.14 -1.77
N MET A 423 26.08 -93.44 -1.07
CA MET A 423 25.23 -92.43 -1.67
C MET A 423 25.65 -91.04 -1.20
N LYS A 424 25.85 -90.14 -2.17
CA LYS A 424 26.11 -88.72 -1.94
C LYS A 424 25.15 -87.89 -2.75
N LEU A 425 24.38 -87.05 -2.07
CA LEU A 425 23.45 -86.15 -2.70
C LEU A 425 23.80 -84.71 -2.31
N ARG A 426 23.70 -83.81 -3.28
CA ARG A 426 23.86 -82.38 -3.10
C ARG A 426 22.57 -81.68 -3.49
N ILE A 427 22.04 -80.89 -2.58
CA ILE A 427 20.79 -80.15 -2.77
C ILE A 427 21.15 -78.67 -2.84
N ALA A 428 20.96 -78.08 -4.01
CA ALA A 428 21.15 -76.64 -4.22
C ALA A 428 20.03 -75.86 -3.52
N LEU A 429 20.23 -74.55 -3.32
CA LEU A 429 19.24 -73.68 -2.65
C LEU A 429 17.87 -73.68 -3.34
N ASP A 430 17.83 -73.82 -4.66
CA ASP A 430 16.59 -73.89 -5.44
C ASP A 430 15.89 -75.27 -5.38
N GLY A 431 16.39 -76.20 -4.55
CA GLY A 431 15.85 -77.54 -4.39
C GLY A 431 16.36 -78.56 -5.43
N ASN A 432 17.22 -78.16 -6.37
CA ASN A 432 17.77 -79.10 -7.34
C ASN A 432 18.73 -80.09 -6.66
N VAL A 433 18.43 -81.39 -6.81
CA VAL A 433 19.22 -82.49 -6.23
C VAL A 433 20.14 -83.09 -7.29
N SER A 434 21.45 -83.06 -7.03
CA SER A 434 22.48 -83.80 -7.77
C SER A 434 22.85 -85.06 -6.99
N PHE A 435 22.89 -86.20 -7.68
CA PHE A 435 23.06 -87.51 -7.06
C PHE A 435 24.29 -88.25 -7.61
N GLU A 436 25.14 -88.74 -6.71
CA GLU A 436 26.38 -89.46 -6.98
C GLU A 436 26.39 -90.81 -6.24
N VAL A 437 26.73 -91.89 -6.97
CA VAL A 437 26.99 -93.21 -6.39
C VAL A 437 28.50 -93.46 -6.32
N ALA A 438 29.04 -93.62 -5.11
CA ALA A 438 30.47 -93.85 -4.87
C ALA A 438 30.74 -95.29 -4.39
N ASN A 439 32.02 -95.71 -4.42
CA ASN A 439 32.50 -96.95 -3.78
C ASN A 439 31.75 -98.25 -4.13
N ILE A 440 31.28 -98.38 -5.37
CA ILE A 440 30.53 -99.56 -5.85
C ILE A 440 31.42 -100.83 -5.81
N PRO A 441 31.04 -101.90 -5.08
CA PRO A 441 31.75 -103.19 -5.10
C PRO A 441 31.76 -103.82 -6.49
N GLU A 442 32.87 -104.45 -6.88
CA GLU A 442 33.03 -105.07 -8.20
C GLU A 442 32.01 -106.19 -8.43
N GLY A 443 31.27 -106.13 -9.54
CA GLY A 443 30.23 -107.09 -9.90
C GLY A 443 28.85 -106.81 -9.28
N HIS A 444 28.70 -105.74 -8.50
CA HIS A 444 27.46 -105.33 -7.83
C HIS A 444 26.78 -104.10 -8.49
N GLU A 445 27.20 -103.71 -9.69
CA GLU A 445 26.71 -102.48 -10.33
C GLU A 445 25.19 -102.52 -10.63
N LYS A 446 24.64 -103.70 -10.98
CA LYS A 446 23.18 -103.87 -11.18
C LYS A 446 22.39 -103.65 -9.89
N LEU A 447 22.87 -104.16 -8.77
CA LEU A 447 22.23 -103.99 -7.46
C LEU A 447 22.23 -102.51 -7.06
N CYS A 448 23.28 -101.76 -7.38
CA CYS A 448 23.31 -100.32 -7.17
C CYS A 448 22.24 -99.60 -8.00
N ILE A 449 22.09 -99.95 -9.28
CA ILE A 449 21.06 -99.36 -10.16
C ILE A 449 19.65 -99.66 -9.61
N GLU A 450 19.40 -100.87 -9.13
CA GLU A 450 18.12 -101.24 -8.52
C GLU A 450 17.85 -100.49 -7.22
N SER A 451 18.85 -100.33 -6.36
CA SER A 451 18.72 -99.55 -5.12
C SER A 451 18.46 -98.07 -5.38
N VAL A 452 19.14 -97.47 -6.37
CA VAL A 452 18.86 -96.08 -6.78
C VAL A 452 17.45 -95.93 -7.33
N ARG A 453 16.96 -96.90 -8.12
CA ARG A 453 15.57 -96.87 -8.63
C ARG A 453 14.54 -96.99 -7.52
N LYS A 454 14.74 -97.89 -6.55
CA LYS A 454 13.85 -97.99 -5.38
C LYS A 454 13.81 -96.67 -4.59
N MET A 455 14.95 -96.00 -4.48
CA MET A 455 15.04 -94.69 -3.84
C MET A 455 14.33 -93.60 -4.66
N GLN A 456 14.48 -93.61 -5.99
CA GLN A 456 13.74 -92.72 -6.90
C GLN A 456 12.24 -92.94 -6.82
N GLU A 457 11.79 -94.19 -6.74
CA GLU A 457 10.37 -94.53 -6.59
C GLU A 457 9.80 -93.99 -5.27
N LYS A 458 10.51 -94.16 -4.15
CA LYS A 458 10.10 -93.61 -2.85
C LYS A 458 10.10 -92.08 -2.83
N LEU A 459 11.16 -91.45 -3.34
CA LEU A 459 11.26 -89.99 -3.35
C LEU A 459 10.27 -89.35 -4.33
N ALA A 460 9.84 -90.07 -5.37
CA ALA A 460 8.77 -89.62 -6.26
C ALA A 460 7.40 -89.59 -5.55
N GLU A 461 7.17 -90.40 -4.50
CA GLU A 461 5.97 -90.31 -3.65
C GLU A 461 5.91 -88.98 -2.88
N ASP A 462 7.07 -88.41 -2.55
CA ASP A 462 7.25 -87.09 -1.92
C ASP A 462 7.40 -85.94 -2.94
N GLU A 463 7.11 -86.19 -4.23
CA GLU A 463 7.29 -85.26 -5.36
C GLU A 463 8.75 -84.78 -5.59
N ILE A 464 9.73 -85.44 -4.96
CA ILE A 464 11.16 -85.14 -5.09
C ILE A 464 11.73 -85.86 -6.31
N ASN A 465 11.93 -85.11 -7.39
CA ASN A 465 12.53 -85.62 -8.62
C ASN A 465 14.02 -85.26 -8.69
N PHE A 466 14.88 -86.24 -8.94
CA PHE A 466 16.31 -86.02 -9.08
C PHE A 466 16.91 -86.84 -10.22
N ASN A 467 17.93 -86.26 -10.85
CA ASN A 467 18.71 -86.93 -11.87
C ASN A 467 20.03 -87.41 -11.27
N VAL A 468 20.39 -88.65 -11.58
CA VAL A 468 21.71 -89.18 -11.24
C VAL A 468 22.74 -88.51 -12.13
N THR A 469 23.58 -87.69 -11.50
CA THR A 469 24.61 -86.90 -12.18
C THR A 469 25.91 -87.68 -12.35
N ASP A 470 26.14 -88.69 -11.51
CA ASP A 470 27.30 -89.59 -11.60
C ASP A 470 26.94 -91.00 -11.10
N TRP A 471 27.05 -92.00 -11.98
CA TRP A 471 26.80 -93.41 -11.66
C TRP A 471 28.07 -94.19 -11.23
N GLY A 472 29.24 -93.54 -11.17
CA GLY A 472 30.50 -94.21 -10.87
C GLY A 472 30.78 -95.39 -11.80
N ARG A 473 31.12 -96.56 -11.24
CA ARG A 473 31.36 -97.80 -12.01
C ARG A 473 30.11 -98.34 -12.72
N ALA A 474 28.90 -97.97 -12.28
CA ALA A 474 27.64 -98.45 -12.84
C ALA A 474 27.19 -97.72 -14.13
N GLU A 475 27.88 -96.65 -14.53
CA GLU A 475 27.60 -95.83 -15.71
C GLU A 475 27.36 -96.67 -16.99
N ASN A 476 28.23 -97.65 -17.23
CA ASN A 476 28.16 -98.49 -18.43
C ASN A 476 27.01 -99.51 -18.40
N GLN A 477 26.62 -100.00 -17.22
CA GLN A 477 25.51 -100.95 -17.08
C GLN A 477 24.15 -100.25 -17.11
N ASN A 478 24.07 -99.01 -16.65
CA ASN A 478 22.85 -98.20 -16.75
C ASN A 478 22.51 -97.87 -18.21
N LYS A 479 23.50 -97.52 -19.04
CA LYS A 479 23.33 -97.30 -20.50
C LYS A 479 22.74 -98.52 -21.21
N VAL A 480 23.27 -99.71 -20.92
CA VAL A 480 22.74 -100.98 -21.47
C VAL A 480 21.28 -101.20 -21.06
N HIS A 481 20.89 -100.80 -19.85
CA HIS A 481 19.54 -100.99 -19.36
C HIS A 481 18.53 -99.95 -19.89
N LEU A 482 18.97 -98.71 -20.13
CA LEU A 482 18.19 -97.66 -20.79
C LEU A 482 17.90 -98.01 -22.27
N ASP A 483 18.91 -98.51 -22.99
CA ASP A 483 18.76 -99.00 -24.37
C ASP A 483 17.80 -100.21 -24.47
N VAL A 484 17.81 -101.08 -23.46
CA VAL A 484 16.88 -102.23 -23.40
C VAL A 484 15.44 -101.78 -23.15
N LYS A 485 15.18 -100.77 -22.29
CA LYS A 485 13.82 -100.23 -22.07
C LYS A 485 13.28 -99.51 -23.33
N GLN A 486 14.10 -98.72 -24.01
CA GLN A 486 13.70 -98.06 -25.28
C GLN A 486 13.38 -99.08 -26.37
N ARG A 487 14.21 -100.13 -26.54
CA ARG A 487 13.92 -101.23 -27.47
C ARG A 487 12.66 -102.01 -27.09
N THR A 488 12.36 -102.17 -25.81
CA THR A 488 11.15 -102.88 -25.34
C THR A 488 9.87 -102.07 -25.60
N GLN A 489 9.91 -100.73 -25.44
CA GLN A 489 8.81 -99.83 -25.82
C GLN A 489 8.61 -99.75 -27.33
N GLU A 490 9.68 -99.65 -28.13
CA GLU A 490 9.58 -99.70 -29.60
C GLU A 490 9.02 -101.04 -30.10
N THR A 491 9.37 -102.15 -29.44
CA THR A 491 8.82 -103.48 -29.77
C THR A 491 7.33 -103.61 -29.40
N GLN A 492 6.86 -102.96 -28.33
CA GLN A 492 5.43 -102.93 -27.97
C GLN A 492 4.61 -102.01 -28.90
N ILE A 493 5.15 -100.86 -29.30
CA ILE A 493 4.51 -99.94 -30.25
C ILE A 493 4.44 -100.56 -31.66
N THR A 494 5.46 -101.32 -32.07
CA THR A 494 5.46 -102.04 -33.36
C THR A 494 4.45 -103.19 -33.36
N ARG A 495 4.25 -103.87 -32.22
CA ARG A 495 3.21 -104.93 -32.08
C ARG A 495 1.78 -104.39 -32.05
N GLN A 496 1.55 -103.19 -31.52
CA GLN A 496 0.21 -102.55 -31.52
C GLN A 496 -0.15 -101.88 -32.86
N ARG A 497 0.81 -101.68 -33.78
CA ARG A 497 0.56 -101.16 -35.13
C ARG A 497 0.41 -102.24 -36.20
N GLN A 498 0.59 -103.51 -35.84
CA GLN A 498 0.50 -104.67 -36.75
C GLN A 498 -0.55 -105.71 -36.33
N GLY A 499 -1.33 -105.44 -35.29
CA GLY A 499 -2.58 -106.13 -34.96
C GLY A 499 -3.71 -105.12 -34.94
#